data_AF-N9LJM3-F1
#
_entry.id   AF-N9LJM3-F1
#
_cell.length_a   1.000
_cell.length_b   1.000
_cell.length_c   1.000
_cell.angle_alpha   90.00
_cell.angle_beta   90.00
_cell.angle_gamma   90.00
#
_symmetry.space_group_name_H-M   'P 1'
#
loop_
_entity.id
_entity.type
_entity.pdbx_description
1 polymer ?
#
loop_
_entity_poly.entity_id
_entity_poly.type
_entity_poly.pdbx_seq_one_letter_code
_entity_poly.pdbx_strand_id
1 'polypeptide(L)'
;MFDIEKEREAFKALFEEKLGAHSCQFDLDSDGNYEDRETVSAWHMYLAGLNKNLEGCVVVPETLSLDLARKRAEYIYQGAKNYLAREYANLSAIEMQLFKERWIESKAVSLQTDYLLTLESARGGK
;
A
#
# COMPACT_ATOMS: atom_id res chain seq x y z
N MET A 1 10.55 25.46 18.45
CA MET A 1 9.22 24.87 18.19
C MET A 1 9.21 24.50 16.72
N PHE A 2 9.04 23.23 16.40
CA PHE A 2 9.02 22.76 15.00
C PHE A 2 7.77 23.32 14.30
N ASP A 3 7.94 23.77 13.06
CA ASP A 3 6.87 24.30 12.22
C ASP A 3 6.38 23.15 11.33
N ILE A 4 5.27 22.54 11.74
CA ILE A 4 4.75 21.31 11.13
C ILE A 4 4.39 21.49 9.65
N GLU A 5 4.04 22.71 9.25
CA GLU A 5 3.73 23.00 7.85
C GLU A 5 4.99 23.03 6.99
N LYS A 6 6.08 23.60 7.50
CA LYS A 6 7.37 23.59 6.80
C LYS A 6 7.97 22.19 6.69
N GLU A 7 7.81 21.36 7.71
CA GLU A 7 8.27 19.96 7.64
C GLU A 7 7.46 19.15 6.63
N ARG A 8 6.15 19.38 6.55
CA ARG A 8 5.28 18.76 5.55
C ARG A 8 5.69 19.17 4.14
N GLU A 9 5.97 20.45 3.91
CA GLU A 9 6.46 20.96 2.62
C GLU A 9 7.81 20.34 2.23
N ALA A 10 8.76 20.27 3.17
CA ALA A 10 10.07 19.66 2.92
C ALA A 10 9.97 18.15 2.63
N PHE A 11 9.09 17.44 3.34
CA PHE A 11 8.82 16.03 3.09
C PHE A 11 8.25 15.81 1.70
N LYS A 12 7.24 16.60 1.30
CA LYS A 12 6.64 16.53 -0.05
C LYS A 12 7.70 16.70 -1.13
N ALA A 13 8.53 17.74 -1.03
CA ALA A 13 9.58 18.01 -2.01
C ALA A 13 10.59 16.85 -2.13
N LEU A 14 11.03 16.29 -1.00
CA LEU A 14 11.96 15.16 -1.00
C LEU A 14 11.31 13.88 -1.54
N PHE A 15 10.05 13.63 -1.20
CA PHE A 15 9.29 12.48 -1.65
C PHE A 15 9.08 12.53 -3.17
N GLU A 16 8.68 13.69 -3.70
CA GLU A 16 8.59 13.97 -5.13
C GLU A 16 9.94 13.74 -5.84
N GLU A 17 11.04 14.26 -5.29
CA GLU A 17 12.39 14.15 -5.88
C GLU A 17 12.91 12.70 -5.90
N LYS A 18 12.73 11.94 -4.81
CA LYS A 18 13.38 10.64 -4.62
C LYS A 18 12.55 9.46 -5.10
N LEU A 19 11.25 9.53 -4.94
CA LEU A 19 10.35 8.39 -5.17
C LEU A 19 9.49 8.56 -6.40
N GLY A 20 9.54 9.71 -7.07
CA GLY A 20 8.70 10.00 -8.22
C GLY A 20 7.24 9.98 -7.80
N ALA A 21 6.77 11.04 -7.16
CA ALA A 21 5.33 11.22 -7.01
C ALA A 21 4.69 11.14 -8.40
N HIS A 22 3.49 10.56 -8.49
CA HIS A 22 2.76 10.26 -9.72
C HIS A 22 2.96 8.86 -10.34
N SER A 23 2.99 7.79 -9.56
CA SER A 23 2.36 6.53 -10.01
C SER A 23 0.87 6.53 -9.60
N CYS A 24 0.09 7.46 -10.14
CA CYS A 24 -1.32 7.60 -9.76
C CYS A 24 -2.14 6.35 -10.12
N GLN A 25 -2.60 5.62 -9.10
CA GLN A 25 -4.04 5.38 -8.97
C GLN A 25 -4.65 6.69 -8.48
N PHE A 26 -5.20 7.46 -9.41
CA PHE A 26 -5.98 8.65 -9.09
C PHE A 26 -7.25 8.22 -8.35
N ASP A 27 -7.45 8.70 -7.13
CA ASP A 27 -8.76 8.68 -6.48
C ASP A 27 -9.02 10.04 -5.84
N LEU A 28 -10.27 10.47 -5.86
CA LEU A 28 -10.67 11.80 -5.39
C LEU A 28 -10.92 11.77 -3.89
N ASP A 29 -10.62 12.86 -3.18
CA ASP A 29 -11.02 13.04 -1.78
C ASP A 29 -12.54 13.21 -1.63
N SER A 30 -13.01 13.37 -0.39
CA SER A 30 -14.42 13.59 -0.07
C SER A 30 -15.03 14.84 -0.71
N ASP A 31 -14.19 15.77 -1.16
CA ASP A 31 -14.59 17.01 -1.82
C ASP A 31 -14.38 16.95 -3.35
N GLY A 32 -13.96 15.79 -3.88
CA GLY A 32 -13.77 15.58 -5.31
C GLY A 32 -12.44 16.10 -5.86
N ASN A 33 -11.46 16.43 -5.02
CA ASN A 33 -10.14 16.88 -5.44
C ASN A 33 -9.14 15.72 -5.50
N TYR A 34 -8.12 15.85 -6.35
CA TYR A 34 -7.03 14.89 -6.38
C TYR A 34 -6.23 14.95 -5.08
N GLU A 35 -6.38 13.93 -4.23
CA GLU A 35 -5.60 13.78 -3.02
C GLU A 35 -4.45 12.82 -3.29
N ASP A 36 -3.22 13.31 -3.14
CA ASP A 36 -2.01 12.50 -3.16
C ASP A 36 -1.94 11.64 -1.89
N ARG A 37 -2.76 10.58 -1.86
CA ARG A 37 -2.87 9.66 -0.73
C ARG A 37 -1.56 8.95 -0.41
N GLU A 38 -0.70 8.73 -1.38
CA GLU A 38 0.59 8.08 -1.15
C GLU A 38 1.50 8.99 -0.35
N THR A 39 1.60 10.26 -0.75
CA THR A 39 2.35 11.27 0.02
C THR A 39 1.71 11.54 1.38
N VAL A 40 0.38 11.57 1.50
CA VAL A 40 -0.32 11.73 2.79
C VAL A 40 -0.08 10.51 3.70
N SER A 41 -0.16 9.30 3.16
CA SER A 41 0.09 8.07 3.93
C SER A 41 1.54 7.98 4.37
N ALA A 42 2.49 8.32 3.48
CA ALA A 42 3.90 8.36 3.80
C ALA A 42 4.23 9.43 4.86
N TRP A 43 3.57 10.59 4.80
CA TRP A 43 3.66 11.63 5.82
C TRP A 43 3.12 11.17 7.18
N HIS A 44 1.95 10.51 7.21
CA HIS A 44 1.41 9.96 8.46
C HIS A 44 2.30 8.86 9.04
N MET A 45 2.92 8.03 8.20
CA MET A 45 3.92 7.05 8.63
C MET A 45 5.18 7.72 9.20
N TYR A 46 5.66 8.80 8.56
CA TYR A 46 6.78 9.61 9.04
C TYR A 46 6.49 10.23 10.41
N LEU A 47 5.33 10.86 10.58
CA LEU A 47 4.89 11.43 11.87
C LEU A 47 4.72 10.37 12.96
N ALA A 48 4.17 9.20 12.61
CA ALA A 48 4.06 8.07 13.54
C ALA A 48 5.44 7.51 13.95
N GLY A 49 6.44 7.60 13.05
CA GLY A 49 7.83 7.29 13.34
C GLY A 49 8.48 8.30 14.29
N LEU A 50 8.30 9.61 14.02
CA LEU A 50 8.79 10.70 14.87
C LEU A 50 8.22 10.63 16.29
N ASN A 51 6.91 10.40 16.45
CA ASN A 51 6.24 10.30 17.75
C ASN A 51 6.69 9.10 18.60
N LYS A 52 7.43 8.15 18.03
CA LYS A 52 7.95 6.96 18.73
C LYS A 52 9.42 7.09 19.17
N ASN A 53 10.07 8.24 19.01
CA ASN A 53 11.50 8.44 19.33
C ASN A 53 12.41 7.39 18.67
N LEU A 54 12.09 6.97 17.45
CA LEU A 54 12.99 6.13 16.67
C LEU A 54 13.87 7.04 15.83
N GLU A 55 15.08 7.34 16.30
CA GLU A 55 16.10 7.92 15.44
C GLU A 55 16.35 6.96 14.26
N GLY A 56 15.92 7.37 13.06
CA GLY A 56 16.34 6.82 11.77
C GLY A 56 15.81 5.44 11.38
N CYS A 57 15.06 4.72 12.22
CA CYS A 57 14.70 3.32 11.96
C CYS A 57 13.22 3.03 12.22
N VAL A 58 12.54 2.36 11.28
CA VAL A 58 11.22 1.75 11.52
C VAL A 58 11.43 0.27 11.85
N VAL A 59 10.82 -0.20 12.93
CA VAL A 59 10.76 -1.65 13.21
C VAL A 59 9.73 -2.25 12.27
N VAL A 60 10.22 -2.81 11.17
CA VAL A 60 9.40 -3.57 10.23
C VAL A 60 9.38 -5.02 10.71
N PRO A 61 8.20 -5.65 10.84
CA PRO A 61 8.12 -7.06 11.21
C PRO A 61 8.94 -7.93 10.24
N GLU A 62 9.54 -9.01 10.72
CA GLU A 62 10.32 -9.90 9.83
C GLU A 62 9.43 -10.71 8.89
N THR A 63 8.13 -10.80 9.20
CA THR A 63 7.14 -11.53 8.42
C THR A 63 5.86 -10.74 8.29
N LEU A 64 5.23 -10.83 7.12
CA LEU A 64 3.87 -10.35 6.92
C LEU A 64 2.90 -11.45 7.37
N SER A 65 2.02 -11.17 8.34
CA SER A 65 1.04 -12.16 8.78
C SER A 65 0.05 -12.50 7.66
N LEU A 66 -0.39 -13.76 7.60
CA LEU A 66 -1.32 -14.22 6.58
C LEU A 66 -2.64 -13.43 6.62
N ASP A 67 -3.14 -13.11 7.82
CA ASP A 67 -4.36 -12.32 7.99
C ASP A 67 -4.23 -10.92 7.40
N LEU A 68 -3.08 -10.25 7.61
CA LEU A 68 -2.84 -8.94 7.05
C LEU A 68 -2.65 -9.00 5.54
N ALA A 69 -1.95 -10.02 5.04
CA ALA A 69 -1.80 -10.29 3.61
C ALA A 69 -3.16 -10.54 2.93
N ARG A 70 -4.04 -11.33 3.55
CA ARG A 70 -5.41 -11.59 3.05
C ARG A 70 -6.26 -10.32 3.06
N LYS A 71 -6.20 -9.50 4.11
CA LYS A 71 -6.90 -8.20 4.16
C LYS A 71 -6.42 -7.27 3.05
N ARG A 72 -5.11 -7.22 2.80
CA ARG A 72 -4.53 -6.42 1.71
C ARG A 72 -4.95 -6.96 0.34
N ALA A 73 -4.94 -8.28 0.15
CA ALA A 73 -5.41 -8.92 -1.07
C ALA A 73 -6.90 -8.60 -1.33
N GLU A 74 -7.78 -8.75 -0.34
CA GLU A 74 -9.20 -8.38 -0.46
C GLU A 74 -9.37 -6.91 -0.86
N TYR A 75 -8.61 -5.98 -0.26
CA TYR A 75 -8.64 -4.57 -0.65
C TYR A 75 -8.29 -4.36 -2.14
N ILE A 76 -7.24 -5.03 -2.64
CA ILE A 76 -6.85 -4.96 -4.05
C ILE A 76 -7.94 -5.55 -4.95
N TYR A 77 -8.53 -6.67 -4.53
CA TYR A 77 -9.65 -7.28 -5.26
C TYR A 77 -10.83 -6.32 -5.38
N GLN A 78 -11.20 -5.62 -4.30
CA GLN A 78 -12.29 -4.64 -4.33
C GLN A 78 -12.02 -3.50 -5.32
N GLY A 79 -10.78 -3.00 -5.39
CA GLY A 79 -10.38 -2.01 -6.39
C GLY A 79 -10.49 -2.52 -7.83
N ALA A 80 -10.23 -3.82 -8.06
CA ALA A 80 -10.33 -4.45 -9.37
C ALA A 80 -11.72 -5.03 -9.69
N LYS A 81 -12.66 -5.04 -8.73
CA LYS A 81 -13.92 -5.81 -8.80
C LYS A 81 -14.72 -5.52 -10.07
N ASN A 82 -14.88 -4.26 -10.43
CA ASN A 82 -15.67 -3.86 -11.59
C ASN A 82 -15.03 -4.28 -12.92
N TYR A 83 -13.69 -4.25 -12.99
CA TYR A 83 -12.94 -4.73 -14.15
C TYR A 83 -13.08 -6.26 -14.27
N LEU A 84 -12.83 -6.98 -13.18
CA LEU A 84 -12.93 -8.45 -13.12
C LEU A 84 -14.36 -8.93 -13.43
N ALA A 85 -15.39 -8.24 -12.94
CA ALA A 85 -16.78 -8.59 -13.23
C ALA A 85 -17.13 -8.45 -14.72
N ARG A 86 -16.49 -7.53 -15.45
CA ARG A 86 -16.66 -7.40 -16.91
C ARG A 86 -15.89 -8.48 -17.66
N GLU A 87 -14.63 -8.69 -17.28
CA GLU A 87 -13.75 -9.67 -17.93
C GLU A 87 -14.31 -11.10 -17.78
N TYR A 88 -14.88 -11.40 -16.62
CA TYR A 88 -15.44 -12.71 -16.27
C TYR A 88 -16.97 -12.72 -16.22
N ALA A 89 -17.63 -11.89 -17.02
CA ALA A 89 -19.10 -11.73 -17.02
C ALA A 89 -19.89 -13.03 -17.30
N ASN A 90 -19.24 -14.04 -17.90
CA ASN A 90 -19.85 -15.32 -18.24
C ASN A 90 -19.83 -16.35 -17.09
N LEU A 91 -19.13 -16.06 -15.99
CA LEU A 91 -19.10 -16.94 -14.83
C LEU A 91 -20.42 -16.86 -14.05
N SER A 92 -20.89 -17.99 -13.55
CA SER A 92 -21.96 -18.01 -12.55
C SER A 92 -21.52 -17.36 -11.24
N ALA A 93 -22.47 -16.99 -10.39
CA ALA A 93 -22.16 -16.39 -9.08
C ALA A 93 -21.29 -17.30 -8.20
N ILE A 94 -21.48 -18.62 -8.28
CA ILE A 94 -20.67 -19.61 -7.54
C ILE A 94 -19.24 -19.64 -8.08
N GLU A 95 -19.07 -19.68 -9.41
CA GLU A 95 -17.75 -19.67 -10.04
C GLU A 95 -17.00 -18.37 -9.76
N MET A 96 -17.71 -17.24 -9.75
CA MET A 96 -17.11 -15.94 -9.44
C MET A 96 -16.69 -15.85 -7.97
N GLN A 97 -17.45 -16.45 -7.05
CA GLN A 97 -17.07 -16.53 -5.63
C GLN A 97 -15.84 -17.41 -5.43
N LEU A 98 -15.78 -18.58 -6.08
CA LEU A 98 -14.60 -19.46 -6.05
C LEU A 98 -13.37 -18.78 -6.66
N PHE A 99 -13.54 -18.05 -7.76
CA PHE A 99 -12.48 -17.24 -8.36
C PHE A 99 -11.96 -16.20 -7.37
N LYS A 100 -12.86 -15.43 -6.74
CA LYS A 100 -12.51 -14.42 -5.73
C LYS A 100 -11.65 -15.03 -4.62
N GLU A 101 -12.11 -16.13 -4.03
CA GLU A 101 -11.41 -16.79 -2.91
C GLU A 101 -10.00 -17.24 -3.33
N ARG A 102 -9.87 -17.93 -4.46
CA ARG A 102 -8.57 -18.39 -4.98
C ARG A 102 -7.65 -17.22 -5.33
N TRP A 103 -8.20 -16.15 -5.89
CA TRP A 103 -7.44 -14.96 -6.25
C TRP A 103 -6.88 -14.28 -4.99
N ILE A 104 -7.70 -14.11 -3.95
CA ILE A 104 -7.27 -13.53 -2.68
C ILE A 104 -6.18 -14.38 -2.02
N GLU A 105 -6.35 -15.70 -2.02
CA GLU A 105 -5.36 -16.62 -1.46
C GLU A 105 -4.03 -16.56 -2.20
N SER A 106 -4.07 -16.67 -3.53
CA SER A 106 -2.87 -16.55 -4.36
C SER A 106 -2.19 -15.19 -4.18
N LYS A 107 -2.96 -14.11 -4.13
CA LYS A 107 -2.41 -12.76 -3.96
C LYS A 107 -1.84 -12.54 -2.56
N ALA A 108 -2.45 -13.09 -1.52
CA ALA A 108 -1.92 -13.02 -0.15
C ALA A 108 -0.55 -13.70 -0.05
N VAL A 109 -0.39 -14.87 -0.66
CA VAL A 109 0.92 -15.57 -0.71
C VAL A 109 1.96 -14.73 -1.46
N SER A 110 1.62 -14.22 -2.65
CA SER A 110 2.50 -13.31 -3.41
C SER A 110 2.94 -12.11 -2.57
N LEU A 111 2.02 -11.47 -1.85
CA LEU A 111 2.35 -10.32 -0.99
C LEU A 111 3.30 -10.69 0.15
N GLN A 112 3.19 -11.89 0.74
CA GLN A 112 4.13 -12.35 1.75
C GLN A 112 5.52 -12.60 1.14
N THR A 113 5.59 -13.18 -0.06
CA THR A 113 6.85 -13.38 -0.79
C THR A 113 7.51 -12.04 -1.15
N ASP A 114 6.76 -11.12 -1.74
CA ASP A 114 7.26 -9.79 -2.15
C ASP A 114 7.77 -9.00 -0.93
N TYR A 115 7.07 -9.12 0.20
CA TYR A 115 7.49 -8.51 1.47
C TYR A 115 8.83 -9.05 1.95
N LEU A 116 9.02 -10.37 1.94
CA LEU A 116 10.29 -11.00 2.33
C LEU A 116 11.43 -10.57 1.39
N LEU A 117 11.20 -10.58 0.08
CA LEU A 117 12.19 -10.12 -0.90
C LEU A 117 12.58 -8.66 -0.70
N THR A 118 11.61 -7.81 -0.35
CA THR A 118 11.85 -6.39 -0.04
C THR A 118 12.72 -6.26 1.22
N LEU A 119 12.43 -7.04 2.26
CA LEU A 119 13.24 -7.05 3.48
C LEU A 119 14.67 -7.55 3.24
N GLU A 120 14.84 -8.61 2.46
CA GLU A 120 16.15 -9.15 2.10
C GLU A 120 16.97 -8.13 1.30
N SER A 121 16.34 -7.47 0.34
CA SER A 121 16.97 -6.41 -0.46
C SER A 121 17.39 -5.23 0.41
N ALA A 122 16.51 -4.77 1.30
CA ALA A 122 16.79 -3.65 2.22
C ALA A 122 17.91 -3.97 3.23
N ARG A 123 18.10 -5.25 3.58
CA ARG A 123 19.20 -5.72 4.44
C ARG A 123 20.54 -5.81 3.71
N GLY A 124 20.62 -5.34 2.46
CA GLY A 124 21.83 -5.44 1.64
C GLY A 124 22.06 -6.87 1.15
N GLY A 125 20.98 -7.53 0.70
CA GLY A 125 21.01 -8.90 0.18
C GLY A 125 22.22 -9.18 -0.71
N LYS A 126 22.77 -10.39 -0.58
CA LYS A 126 23.96 -10.87 -1.30
C LYS A 126 23.94 -10.57 -2.79
#